data_AF-L1IQW1-F1
#
_entry.id   AF-L1IQW1-F1
#
_cell.length_a   1.000
_cell.length_b   1.000
_cell.length_c   1.000
_cell.angle_alpha   90.00
_cell.angle_beta   90.00
_cell.angle_gamma   90.00
#
_symmetry.space_group_name_H-M   'P 1'
#
loop_
_entity.id
_entity.type
_entity.pdbx_description
1 polymer ?
#
loop_
_entity_poly.entity_id
_entity_poly.type
_entity_poly.pdbx_seq_one_letter_code
_entity_poly.pdbx_strand_id
1 'polypeptide(L)'
;MERGYGNVQRALLQQMMVKRFVEEHDLIDSIRSLINKFPSEHVEPPNDGMNLMEFFNDMNKEIGPDGINFAEIVRIKSENNPSVFWGLRSVKSVIEDEPKENENLDESLYTEAELALFKLIIEELVTNPMDKGCIDHNKAINLGLKIKPKKIDAKESTELIDRLVQEHWLSRFQDEDGRGGRHTATRITFGIRSLLDLKNYVTATWPEEDSRCCTWENDW
;
A
#
# COMPACT_ATOMS: atom_id res chain seq x y z
N MET A 1 -26.47 10.32 -22.63
CA MET A 1 -26.33 10.97 -21.32
C MET A 1 -24.88 10.83 -20.93
N GLU A 2 -24.17 11.93 -20.77
CA GLU A 2 -22.81 11.92 -20.23
C GLU A 2 -22.89 11.29 -18.83
N ARG A 3 -22.22 10.15 -18.63
CA ARG A 3 -22.03 9.54 -17.30
C ARG A 3 -21.02 10.42 -16.56
N GLY A 4 -21.48 11.60 -16.16
CA GLY A 4 -20.61 12.65 -15.64
C GLY A 4 -20.19 12.38 -14.20
N TYR A 5 -18.96 12.77 -13.90
CA TYR A 5 -18.40 12.85 -12.56
C TYR A 5 -19.30 13.67 -11.60
N GLY A 6 -20.07 12.97 -10.77
CA GLY A 6 -21.11 13.49 -9.89
C GLY A 6 -20.69 13.66 -8.43
N ASN A 7 -21.64 14.01 -7.55
CA ASN A 7 -21.40 14.13 -6.12
C ASN A 7 -21.08 12.79 -5.46
N VAL A 8 -21.60 11.67 -5.99
CA VAL A 8 -21.22 10.32 -5.54
C VAL A 8 -19.72 10.11 -5.72
N GLN A 9 -19.18 10.37 -6.91
CA GLN A 9 -17.77 10.21 -7.25
C GLN A 9 -16.87 11.16 -6.43
N ARG A 10 -17.28 12.42 -6.27
CA ARG A 10 -16.55 13.41 -5.43
C ARG A 10 -16.49 12.99 -3.97
N ALA A 11 -17.63 12.59 -3.40
CA ALA A 11 -17.71 12.17 -2.01
C ALA A 11 -16.91 10.88 -1.77
N LEU A 12 -16.92 9.95 -2.73
CA LEU A 12 -16.11 8.74 -2.68
C LEU A 12 -14.62 9.08 -2.71
N LEU A 13 -14.19 9.95 -3.64
CA LEU A 13 -12.80 10.39 -3.71
C LEU A 13 -12.34 11.03 -2.39
N GLN A 14 -13.17 11.89 -1.79
CA GLN A 14 -12.88 12.47 -0.47
C GLN A 14 -12.73 11.41 0.62
N GLN A 15 -13.60 10.39 0.64
CA GLN A 15 -13.47 9.28 1.60
C GLN A 15 -12.17 8.49 1.38
N MET A 16 -11.79 8.24 0.12
CA MET A 16 -10.55 7.57 -0.22
C MET A 16 -9.32 8.40 0.12
N MET A 17 -9.37 9.73 -0.01
CA MET A 17 -8.27 10.61 0.43
C MET A 17 -8.04 10.54 1.94
N VAL A 18 -9.10 10.37 2.73
CA VAL A 18 -9.01 10.24 4.20
C VAL A 18 -8.54 8.84 4.60
N LYS A 19 -9.15 7.79 4.05
CA LYS A 19 -8.85 6.39 4.44
C LYS A 19 -7.58 5.85 3.79
N ARG A 20 -7.14 6.42 2.66
CA ARG A 20 -6.06 6.00 1.74
C ARG A 20 -6.23 4.60 1.13
N PHE A 21 -6.65 3.60 1.91
CA PHE A 21 -6.94 2.23 1.48
C PHE A 21 -8.28 1.78 2.04
N VAL A 22 -9.06 1.07 1.24
CA VAL A 22 -10.36 0.53 1.63
C VAL A 22 -10.49 -0.89 1.09
N GLU A 23 -10.91 -1.84 1.91
CA GLU A 23 -11.23 -3.19 1.45
C GLU A 23 -12.40 -3.16 0.46
N GLU A 24 -12.36 -4.02 -0.54
CA GLU A 24 -13.35 -4.05 -1.63
C GLU A 24 -14.79 -4.18 -1.11
N HIS A 25 -15.00 -5.02 -0.11
CA HIS A 25 -16.30 -5.17 0.56
C HIS A 25 -16.81 -3.85 1.15
N ASP A 26 -15.98 -3.18 1.94
CA ASP A 26 -16.34 -1.93 2.63
C ASP A 26 -16.52 -0.77 1.65
N LEU A 27 -15.80 -0.82 0.53
CA LEU A 27 -15.91 0.15 -0.54
C LEU A 27 -17.25 0.04 -1.27
N ILE A 28 -17.70 -1.18 -1.57
CA ILE A 28 -19.02 -1.42 -2.18
C ILE A 28 -20.12 -0.87 -1.27
N ASP A 29 -20.06 -1.15 0.03
CA ASP A 29 -21.03 -0.64 0.99
C ASP A 29 -20.99 0.89 1.12
N SER A 30 -19.80 1.48 1.06
CA SER A 30 -19.63 2.93 1.02
C SER A 30 -20.26 3.55 -0.22
N ILE A 31 -20.06 2.96 -1.40
CA ILE A 31 -20.66 3.41 -2.67
C ILE A 31 -22.18 3.34 -2.60
N ARG A 32 -22.74 2.21 -2.13
CA ARG A 32 -24.20 2.05 -1.95
C ARG A 32 -24.77 3.12 -1.02
N SER A 33 -24.09 3.42 0.08
CA SER A 33 -24.48 4.48 1.02
C SER A 33 -24.46 5.87 0.36
N LEU A 34 -23.44 6.16 -0.44
CA LEU A 34 -23.34 7.43 -1.17
C LEU A 34 -24.43 7.58 -2.25
N ILE A 35 -24.73 6.51 -3.00
CA ILE A 35 -25.81 6.52 -4.00
C ILE A 35 -27.16 6.82 -3.32
N ASN A 36 -27.43 6.19 -2.17
CA ASN A 36 -28.64 6.47 -1.40
C ASN A 36 -28.71 7.91 -0.88
N LYS A 37 -27.56 8.55 -0.64
CA LYS A 37 -27.46 9.96 -0.23
C LYS A 37 -27.68 10.94 -1.40
N PHE A 38 -27.38 10.52 -2.63
CA PHE A 38 -27.53 11.31 -3.85
C PHE A 38 -28.45 10.63 -4.87
N PRO A 39 -29.74 10.40 -4.54
CA PRO A 39 -30.64 9.58 -5.37
C PRO A 39 -30.94 10.18 -6.75
N SER A 40 -30.70 11.48 -6.95
CA SER A 40 -30.91 12.19 -8.22
C SER A 40 -29.83 11.94 -9.27
N GLU A 41 -28.70 11.30 -8.92
CA GLU A 41 -27.58 11.12 -9.85
C GLU A 41 -27.66 9.84 -10.68
N HIS A 42 -28.68 9.00 -10.46
CA HIS A 42 -28.95 7.77 -11.24
C HIS A 42 -27.69 6.91 -11.50
N VAL A 43 -26.84 6.78 -10.49
CA VAL A 43 -25.65 5.93 -10.53
C VAL A 43 -26.06 4.50 -10.20
N GLU A 44 -25.74 3.55 -11.07
CA GLU A 44 -25.96 2.13 -10.79
C GLU A 44 -24.94 1.65 -9.73
N PRO A 45 -25.38 0.98 -8.65
CA PRO A 45 -24.46 0.45 -7.66
C PRO A 45 -23.64 -0.71 -8.26
N PRO A 46 -22.33 -0.77 -7.99
CA PRO A 46 -21.53 -1.92 -8.37
C PRO A 46 -21.99 -3.15 -7.56
N ASN A 47 -22.19 -4.27 -8.25
CA ASN A 47 -22.70 -5.51 -7.66
C ASN A 47 -21.59 -6.53 -7.32
N ASP A 48 -20.40 -6.40 -7.93
CA ASP A 48 -19.22 -7.24 -7.70
C ASP A 48 -17.92 -6.52 -8.16
N GLY A 49 -16.77 -7.18 -8.02
CA GLY A 49 -15.45 -6.65 -8.38
C GLY A 49 -15.25 -6.33 -9.87
N MET A 50 -16.01 -6.93 -10.79
CA MET A 50 -15.92 -6.59 -12.23
C MET A 50 -16.61 -5.25 -12.51
N ASN A 51 -17.72 -4.95 -11.84
CA ASN A 51 -18.41 -3.66 -11.96
C ASN A 51 -17.62 -2.51 -11.28
N LEU A 52 -16.81 -2.81 -10.26
CA LEU A 52 -15.92 -1.81 -9.63
C LEU A 52 -14.78 -1.36 -10.55
N MET A 53 -14.15 -2.27 -11.29
CA MET A 53 -13.09 -1.90 -12.23
C MET A 53 -13.63 -0.94 -13.31
N GLU A 54 -14.80 -1.21 -13.88
CA GLU A 54 -15.43 -0.31 -14.85
C GLU A 54 -15.78 1.05 -14.23
N PHE A 55 -16.36 1.04 -13.03
CA PHE A 55 -16.71 2.26 -12.28
C PHE A 55 -15.47 3.13 -12.02
N PHE A 56 -14.36 2.54 -11.56
CA PHE A 56 -13.13 3.28 -11.30
C PHE A 56 -12.36 3.63 -12.57
N ASN A 57 -12.45 2.84 -13.64
CA ASN A 57 -11.91 3.24 -14.95
C ASN A 57 -12.59 4.50 -15.48
N ASP A 58 -13.91 4.60 -15.33
CA ASP A 58 -14.64 5.82 -15.69
C ASP A 58 -14.27 7.00 -14.79
N MET A 59 -14.10 6.78 -13.48
CA MET A 59 -13.54 7.83 -12.59
C MET A 59 -12.11 8.23 -12.96
N ASN A 60 -11.24 7.27 -13.27
CA ASN A 60 -9.84 7.48 -13.65
C ASN A 60 -9.70 8.29 -14.95
N LYS A 61 -10.63 8.17 -15.90
CA LYS A 61 -10.68 9.05 -17.08
C LYS A 61 -10.93 10.52 -16.71
N GLU A 62 -11.74 10.75 -15.67
CA GLU A 62 -12.10 12.10 -15.21
C GLU A 62 -11.05 12.71 -14.26
N ILE A 63 -10.32 11.89 -13.49
CA ILE A 63 -9.25 12.36 -12.57
C ILE A 63 -7.84 12.29 -13.18
N GLY A 64 -7.67 11.55 -14.28
CA GLY A 64 -6.41 11.22 -14.95
C GLY A 64 -5.78 12.37 -15.76
N PRO A 65 -5.05 12.08 -16.85
CA PRO A 65 -4.18 13.04 -17.57
C PRO A 65 -4.88 14.32 -18.06
N ASP A 66 -6.16 14.20 -18.42
CA ASP A 66 -7.00 15.31 -18.88
C ASP A 66 -7.72 16.03 -17.71
N GLY A 67 -7.51 15.57 -16.48
CA GLY A 67 -8.13 16.04 -15.23
C GLY A 67 -7.11 16.50 -14.17
N ILE A 68 -7.21 15.97 -12.95
CA ILE A 68 -6.46 16.46 -11.78
C ILE A 68 -4.97 16.07 -11.81
N ASN A 69 -4.49 15.18 -12.69
CA ASN A 69 -3.05 14.91 -12.89
C ASN A 69 -2.23 14.50 -11.65
N PHE A 70 -2.88 14.16 -10.53
CA PHE A 70 -2.17 13.85 -9.28
C PHE A 70 -2.44 12.45 -8.74
N ALA A 71 -3.55 11.77 -9.08
CA ALA A 71 -3.88 10.49 -8.48
C ALA A 71 -4.72 9.56 -9.37
N GLU A 72 -4.58 8.26 -9.15
CA GLU A 72 -5.30 7.17 -9.80
C GLU A 72 -5.84 6.23 -8.74
N ILE A 73 -7.07 5.76 -8.92
CA ILE A 73 -7.66 4.74 -8.08
C ILE A 73 -7.23 3.38 -8.62
N VAL A 74 -6.54 2.60 -7.79
CA VAL A 74 -5.95 1.32 -8.18
C VAL A 74 -6.45 0.19 -7.29
N ARG A 75 -6.63 -0.97 -7.91
CA ARG A 75 -6.91 -2.22 -7.23
C ARG A 75 -5.60 -2.86 -6.79
N ILE A 76 -5.58 -3.39 -5.57
CA ILE A 76 -4.38 -3.93 -4.94
C ILE A 76 -4.73 -5.27 -4.32
N LYS A 77 -3.92 -6.28 -4.64
CA LYS A 77 -4.03 -7.61 -4.05
C LYS A 77 -2.65 -7.99 -3.54
N SER A 78 -2.58 -8.51 -2.33
CA SER A 78 -1.35 -9.09 -1.77
C SER A 78 -1.45 -10.61 -1.86
N GLU A 79 -0.36 -11.30 -2.19
CA GLU A 79 -0.34 -12.77 -2.17
C GLU A 79 -0.61 -13.34 -0.78
N ASN A 80 -0.21 -12.59 0.26
CA ASN A 80 -0.31 -13.01 1.66
C ASN A 80 -1.62 -12.57 2.33
N ASN A 81 -2.49 -11.86 1.60
CA ASN A 81 -3.80 -11.43 2.11
C ASN A 81 -4.90 -11.76 1.09
N PRO A 82 -5.89 -12.60 1.44
CA PRO A 82 -6.99 -12.90 0.52
C PRO A 82 -7.88 -11.68 0.23
N SER A 83 -7.85 -10.64 1.07
CA SER A 83 -8.60 -9.40 0.87
C SER A 83 -8.05 -8.58 -0.30
N VAL A 84 -8.97 -8.00 -1.05
CA VAL A 84 -8.68 -7.05 -2.12
C VAL A 84 -8.89 -5.64 -1.58
N PHE A 85 -7.92 -4.76 -1.85
CA PHE A 85 -7.95 -3.37 -1.43
C PHE A 85 -8.02 -2.45 -2.64
N TRP A 86 -8.57 -1.26 -2.43
CA TRP A 86 -8.55 -0.17 -3.38
C TRP A 86 -7.92 1.05 -2.72
N GLY A 87 -7.03 1.72 -3.44
CA GLY A 87 -6.28 2.85 -2.92
C GLY A 87 -6.11 3.97 -3.93
N LEU A 88 -5.78 5.16 -3.44
CA LEU A 88 -5.34 6.29 -4.26
C LEU A 88 -3.82 6.27 -4.38
N ARG A 89 -3.32 6.07 -5.60
CA ARG A 89 -1.91 6.17 -5.94
C ARG A 89 -1.62 7.52 -6.58
N SER A 90 -0.49 8.17 -6.24
CA SER A 90 -0.07 9.38 -6.95
C SER A 90 0.36 9.07 -8.39
N VAL A 91 -0.17 9.79 -9.38
CA VAL A 91 0.15 9.62 -10.81
C VAL A 91 1.31 10.52 -11.25
N LYS A 92 1.61 11.58 -10.48
CA LYS A 92 2.84 12.34 -10.73
C LYS A 92 4.03 11.41 -10.48
N SER A 93 4.61 10.96 -11.57
CA SER A 93 5.98 10.48 -11.59
C SER A 93 6.85 11.59 -11.02
N VAL A 94 7.48 11.33 -9.88
CA VAL A 94 8.71 12.01 -9.42
C VAL A 94 9.87 11.69 -10.40
N ILE A 95 9.58 11.49 -11.70
CA ILE A 95 10.52 10.96 -12.71
C ILE A 95 10.70 11.98 -13.85
N GLU A 96 10.64 13.28 -13.56
CA GLU A 96 11.29 14.26 -14.45
C GLU A 96 12.43 15.05 -13.80
N ASP A 97 12.62 15.00 -12.48
CA ASP A 97 13.79 15.64 -11.85
C ASP A 97 14.31 14.79 -10.68
N GLU A 98 15.10 13.77 -11.04
CA GLU A 98 15.86 12.89 -10.13
C GLU A 98 15.00 12.10 -9.13
N PRO A 99 15.35 10.84 -8.79
CA PRO A 99 14.76 10.17 -7.66
C PRO A 99 15.19 10.91 -6.39
N LYS A 100 14.42 11.92 -5.98
CA LYS A 100 14.56 12.47 -4.64
C LYS A 100 14.16 11.36 -3.68
N GLU A 101 15.16 10.83 -2.97
CA GLU A 101 15.09 9.63 -2.13
C GLU A 101 13.97 9.60 -1.07
N ASN A 102 13.17 10.66 -0.93
CA ASN A 102 12.35 10.92 0.25
C ASN A 102 10.92 11.45 0.01
N GLU A 103 10.42 11.62 -1.22
CA GLU A 103 9.11 12.30 -1.42
C GLU A 103 7.86 11.48 -1.00
N ASN A 104 7.97 10.17 -0.77
CA ASN A 104 6.82 9.30 -0.45
C ASN A 104 6.68 8.92 1.04
N LEU A 105 7.76 9.04 1.81
CA LEU A 105 7.73 8.92 3.27
C LEU A 105 7.65 10.34 3.82
N ASP A 106 6.52 10.68 4.41
CA ASP A 106 6.32 12.01 5.00
C ASP A 106 7.33 12.20 6.14
N GLU A 107 8.44 12.88 5.84
CA GLU A 107 9.51 13.21 6.79
C GLU A 107 8.99 14.02 7.99
N SER A 108 7.78 14.57 7.91
CA SER A 108 7.13 15.23 9.05
C SER A 108 6.54 14.27 10.09
N LEU A 109 6.39 12.97 9.76
CA LEU A 109 5.75 11.96 10.63
C LEU A 109 6.73 10.97 11.26
N TYR A 110 7.94 10.87 10.72
CA TYR A 110 8.97 9.91 11.13
C TYR A 110 10.30 10.62 11.37
N THR A 111 10.99 10.22 12.44
CA THR A 111 12.36 10.69 12.69
C THR A 111 13.35 10.05 11.70
N GLU A 112 14.50 10.68 11.48
CA GLU A 112 15.56 10.14 10.61
C GLU A 112 15.96 8.70 10.97
N ALA A 113 16.02 8.38 12.26
CA ALA A 113 16.37 7.04 12.73
C ALA A 113 15.28 6.01 12.39
N GLU A 114 14.01 6.39 12.51
CA GLU A 114 12.87 5.54 12.15
C GLU A 114 12.82 5.29 10.65
N LEU A 115 13.04 6.34 9.84
CA LEU A 115 13.16 6.21 8.39
C LEU A 115 14.33 5.29 8.01
N ALA A 116 15.47 5.39 8.69
CA ALA A 116 16.61 4.52 8.46
C ALA A 116 16.30 3.06 8.82
N LEU A 117 15.59 2.80 9.92
CA LEU A 117 15.13 1.45 10.27
C LEU A 117 14.15 0.91 9.22
N PHE A 118 13.20 1.73 8.76
CA PHE A 118 12.28 1.33 7.71
C PHE A 118 13.04 0.99 6.42
N LYS A 119 13.99 1.81 5.97
CA LYS A 119 14.85 1.54 4.80
C LYS A 119 15.59 0.21 4.93
N LEU A 120 16.15 -0.13 6.10
CA LEU A 120 16.78 -1.43 6.34
C LEU A 120 15.79 -2.61 6.27
N ILE A 121 14.57 -2.43 6.76
CA ILE A 121 13.51 -3.45 6.65
C ILE A 121 13.17 -3.69 5.17
N ILE A 122 12.98 -2.62 4.38
CA ILE A 122 12.71 -2.72 2.94
C ILE A 122 13.87 -3.42 2.22
N GLU A 123 15.10 -3.02 2.48
CA GLU A 123 16.29 -3.66 1.90
C GLU A 123 16.33 -5.16 2.21
N GLU A 124 16.07 -5.56 3.46
CA GLU A 124 16.06 -6.97 3.85
C GLU A 124 14.90 -7.73 3.18
N LEU A 125 13.74 -7.11 3.00
CA LEU A 125 12.61 -7.72 2.28
C LEU A 125 12.91 -7.94 0.79
N VAL A 126 13.65 -7.02 0.16
CA VAL A 126 13.97 -7.09 -1.28
C VAL A 126 15.15 -8.03 -1.54
N THR A 127 16.21 -7.95 -0.74
CA THR A 127 17.50 -8.57 -1.04
C THR A 127 17.70 -9.94 -0.41
N ASN A 128 16.89 -10.33 0.58
CA ASN A 128 17.08 -11.60 1.28
C ASN A 128 16.67 -12.80 0.40
N PRO A 129 17.63 -13.64 -0.04
CA PRO A 129 17.34 -14.74 -0.96
C PRO A 129 16.65 -15.93 -0.28
N MET A 130 16.67 -16.00 1.05
CA MET A 130 16.18 -17.16 1.81
C MET A 130 14.67 -17.09 2.07
N ASP A 131 14.11 -15.89 2.26
CA ASP A 131 12.70 -15.66 2.57
C ASP A 131 12.15 -14.59 1.61
N LYS A 132 11.79 -15.00 0.39
CA LYS A 132 11.37 -14.13 -0.72
C LYS A 132 10.29 -13.13 -0.27
N GLY A 133 10.67 -11.87 -0.06
CA GLY A 133 9.74 -10.81 0.33
C GLY A 133 9.23 -10.89 1.78
N CYS A 134 9.88 -11.67 2.66
CA CYS A 134 9.47 -11.83 4.06
C CYS A 134 10.67 -11.82 5.01
N ILE A 135 10.47 -11.32 6.23
CA ILE A 135 11.46 -11.40 7.31
C ILE A 135 10.80 -11.82 8.62
N ASP A 136 11.55 -12.49 9.49
CA ASP A 136 11.11 -12.76 10.86
C ASP A 136 10.96 -11.45 11.66
N HIS A 137 9.95 -11.38 12.52
CA HIS A 137 9.68 -10.19 13.34
C HIS A 137 10.85 -9.81 14.26
N ASN A 138 11.52 -10.79 14.89
CA ASN A 138 12.68 -10.50 15.72
C ASN A 138 13.88 -10.04 14.87
N LYS A 139 14.02 -10.58 13.66
CA LYS A 139 15.02 -10.09 12.71
C LYS A 139 14.78 -8.62 12.38
N ALA A 140 13.53 -8.23 12.11
CA ALA A 140 13.14 -6.84 11.87
C ALA A 140 13.48 -5.92 13.05
N ILE A 141 13.14 -6.34 14.29
CA ILE A 141 13.49 -5.60 15.52
C ILE A 141 15.01 -5.41 15.65
N ASN A 142 15.78 -6.46 15.38
CA ASN A 142 17.24 -6.43 15.53
C ASN A 142 17.95 -5.54 14.50
N LEU A 143 17.27 -5.12 13.41
CA LEU A 143 17.82 -4.12 12.48
C LEU A 143 17.97 -2.74 13.15
N GLY A 144 17.17 -2.39 14.16
CA GLY A 144 17.29 -1.14 14.90
C GLY A 144 18.65 -0.94 15.56
N LEU A 145 19.30 -2.05 15.95
CA LEU A 145 20.64 -2.05 16.54
C LEU A 145 21.76 -1.70 15.55
N LYS A 146 21.47 -1.73 14.24
CA LYS A 146 22.41 -1.38 13.16
C LYS A 146 22.40 0.13 12.85
N ILE A 147 21.39 0.88 13.30
CA ILE A 147 21.26 2.32 13.03
C ILE A 147 22.36 3.11 13.76
N LYS A 148 22.95 4.08 13.04
CA LYS A 148 23.98 4.99 13.53
C LYS A 148 23.55 6.45 13.30
N PRO A 149 23.95 7.41 14.17
CA PRO A 149 24.81 7.23 15.35
C PRO A 149 24.07 6.70 16.58
N LYS A 150 22.75 6.91 16.65
CA LYS A 150 21.89 6.42 17.73
C LYS A 150 21.19 5.14 17.30
N LYS A 151 21.47 4.05 18.00
CA LYS A 151 20.73 2.78 17.82
C LYS A 151 19.30 2.97 18.30
N ILE A 152 18.37 2.30 17.61
CA ILE A 152 16.99 2.14 18.07
C ILE A 152 16.95 0.85 18.88
N ASP A 153 16.42 0.91 20.09
CA ASP A 153 16.33 -0.28 20.94
C ASP A 153 15.20 -1.22 20.49
N ALA A 154 15.10 -2.39 21.13
CA ALA A 154 14.11 -3.40 20.74
C ALA A 154 12.66 -2.92 20.97
N LYS A 155 12.43 -2.09 22.00
CA LYS A 155 11.10 -1.58 22.32
C LYS A 155 10.69 -0.52 21.30
N GLU A 156 11.55 0.47 21.05
CA GLU A 156 11.35 1.51 20.04
C GLU A 156 11.15 0.88 18.64
N SER A 157 11.94 -0.15 18.30
CA SER A 157 11.78 -0.88 17.03
C SER A 157 10.43 -1.58 16.93
N THR A 158 9.97 -2.21 18.02
CA THR A 158 8.65 -2.89 18.06
C THR A 158 7.51 -1.88 17.88
N GLU A 159 7.56 -0.76 18.61
CA GLU A 159 6.56 0.32 18.52
C GLU A 159 6.50 0.91 17.11
N LEU A 160 7.66 1.13 16.47
CA LEU A 160 7.70 1.59 15.08
C LEU A 160 7.10 0.57 14.13
N ILE A 161 7.47 -0.72 14.24
CA ILE A 161 6.94 -1.77 13.36
C ILE A 161 5.42 -1.90 13.53
N ASP A 162 4.90 -1.86 14.75
CA ASP A 162 3.45 -1.89 15.01
C ASP A 162 2.74 -0.70 14.35
N ARG A 163 3.31 0.50 14.44
CA ARG A 163 2.79 1.70 13.75
C ARG A 163 2.84 1.55 12.23
N LEU A 164 3.94 1.06 11.66
CA LEU A 164 4.08 0.80 10.22
C LEU A 164 3.08 -0.25 9.73
N VAL A 165 2.73 -1.25 10.55
CA VAL A 165 1.68 -2.22 10.25
C VAL A 165 0.30 -1.56 10.29
N GLN A 166 0.02 -0.75 11.31
CA GLN A 166 -1.24 -0.01 11.44
C GLN A 166 -1.46 0.99 10.28
N GLU A 167 -0.38 1.61 9.80
CA GLU A 167 -0.39 2.52 8.65
C GLU A 167 -0.28 1.82 7.29
N HIS A 168 -0.32 0.48 7.29
CA HIS A 168 -0.27 -0.39 6.12
C HIS A 168 1.01 -0.30 5.28
N TRP A 169 2.09 0.26 5.82
CA TRP A 169 3.43 0.19 5.22
C TRP A 169 4.00 -1.23 5.28
N LEU A 170 3.77 -1.92 6.39
CA LEU A 170 4.15 -3.31 6.58
C LEU A 170 2.90 -4.18 6.79
N SER A 171 3.04 -5.48 6.60
CA SER A 171 2.02 -6.46 6.96
C SER A 171 2.62 -7.57 7.82
N ARG A 172 1.81 -8.07 8.75
CA ARG A 172 2.18 -9.11 9.70
C ARG A 172 1.30 -10.32 9.49
N PHE A 173 1.89 -11.48 9.38
CA PHE A 173 1.17 -12.75 9.31
C PHE A 173 1.89 -13.82 10.14
N GLN A 174 1.16 -14.86 10.51
CA GLN A 174 1.75 -16.03 11.17
C GLN A 174 2.11 -17.04 10.10
N ASP A 175 3.37 -17.48 10.08
CA ASP A 175 3.79 -18.61 9.26
C ASP A 175 3.30 -19.89 9.96
N GLU A 176 2.33 -20.57 9.35
CA GLU A 176 2.04 -21.95 9.71
C GLU A 176 3.10 -22.83 9.04
N ASP A 177 4.25 -22.98 9.69
CA ASP A 177 5.24 -23.96 9.24
C ASP A 177 4.52 -25.30 9.02
N GLY A 178 4.46 -25.75 7.76
CA GLY A 178 3.76 -26.97 7.30
C GLY A 178 4.31 -28.28 7.87
N ARG A 179 5.03 -28.21 8.98
CA ARG A 179 5.60 -29.32 9.74
C ARG A 179 5.10 -29.32 11.19
N GLY A 180 3.79 -29.29 11.39
CA GLY A 180 3.10 -29.90 12.54
C GLY A 180 3.70 -29.68 13.95
N GLY A 181 4.21 -28.48 14.27
CA GLY A 181 4.91 -28.29 15.55
C GLY A 181 4.98 -26.85 16.05
N ARG A 182 3.98 -26.43 16.85
CA ARG A 182 4.00 -25.48 17.99
C ARG A 182 4.73 -24.12 17.92
N HIS A 183 5.35 -23.71 16.82
CA HIS A 183 5.97 -22.39 16.70
C HIS A 183 5.42 -21.66 15.47
N THR A 184 4.40 -20.83 15.68
CA THR A 184 3.99 -19.84 14.68
C THR A 184 4.96 -18.66 14.76
N ALA A 185 5.89 -18.56 13.81
CA ALA A 185 6.78 -17.42 13.71
C ALA A 185 5.99 -16.24 13.11
N THR A 186 6.04 -15.09 13.77
CA THR A 186 5.47 -13.86 13.24
C THR A 186 6.38 -13.34 12.13
N ARG A 187 5.87 -13.28 10.91
CA ARG A 187 6.56 -12.77 9.73
C ARG A 187 6.10 -11.36 9.40
N ILE A 188 7.00 -10.58 8.82
CA ILE A 188 6.78 -9.23 8.31
C ILE A 188 7.03 -9.24 6.80
N THR A 189 6.16 -8.57 6.05
CA THR A 189 6.26 -8.36 4.60
C THR A 189 5.82 -6.94 4.23
N PHE A 190 5.87 -6.60 2.95
CA PHE A 190 5.32 -5.36 2.42
C PHE A 190 3.83 -5.25 2.73
N GLY A 191 3.44 -4.11 3.32
CA GLY A 191 2.05 -3.73 3.41
C GLY A 191 1.54 -3.13 2.10
N ILE A 192 0.21 -3.08 1.98
CA ILE A 192 -0.47 -2.65 0.75
C ILE A 192 -0.05 -1.25 0.29
N ARG A 193 0.26 -0.36 1.25
CA ARG A 193 0.74 0.99 0.97
C ARG A 193 2.11 0.99 0.33
N SER A 194 3.04 0.18 0.84
CA SER A 194 4.38 0.06 0.29
C SER A 194 4.35 -0.47 -1.15
N LEU A 195 3.43 -1.39 -1.47
CA LEU A 195 3.25 -1.91 -2.83
C LEU A 195 2.80 -0.85 -3.84
N LEU A 196 2.23 0.26 -3.38
CA LEU A 196 1.84 1.37 -4.23
C LEU A 196 2.87 2.48 -4.25
N ASP A 197 3.28 2.94 -3.07
CA ASP A 197 4.06 4.16 -2.91
C ASP A 197 5.56 3.91 -3.12
N LEU A 198 6.04 2.68 -2.89
CA LEU A 198 7.48 2.37 -2.98
C LEU A 198 7.87 1.62 -4.25
N LYS A 199 6.92 1.27 -5.15
CA LYS A 199 7.23 0.51 -6.37
C LYS A 199 8.38 1.12 -7.16
N ASN A 200 8.25 2.39 -7.54
CA ASN A 200 9.25 3.09 -8.34
C ASN A 200 10.59 3.20 -7.60
N TYR A 201 10.56 3.43 -6.28
CA TYR A 201 11.76 3.49 -5.46
C TYR A 201 12.49 2.15 -5.43
N VAL A 202 11.78 1.04 -5.20
CA VAL A 202 12.35 -0.31 -5.13
C VAL A 202 12.92 -0.72 -6.49
N THR A 203 12.18 -0.54 -7.58
CA THR A 203 12.64 -0.87 -8.94
C THR A 203 13.84 -0.03 -9.35
N ALA A 204 13.91 1.25 -8.95
CA ALA A 204 15.06 2.11 -9.23
C ALA A 204 16.30 1.76 -8.38
N THR A 205 16.11 1.38 -7.11
CA THR A 205 17.20 1.11 -6.16
C THR A 205 17.78 -0.29 -6.31
N TRP A 206 16.93 -1.29 -6.59
CA TRP A 206 17.31 -2.70 -6.74
C TRP A 206 16.74 -3.31 -8.04
N PRO A 207 17.18 -2.84 -9.22
CA PRO A 207 16.61 -3.26 -10.51
C PRO A 207 16.79 -4.77 -10.80
N GLU A 208 17.82 -5.41 -10.23
CA GLU A 208 18.11 -6.84 -10.43
C GLU A 208 17.22 -7.78 -9.57
N GLU A 209 16.50 -7.22 -8.61
CA GLU A 209 15.62 -7.94 -7.67
C GLU A 209 14.13 -7.74 -7.97
N ASP A 210 13.78 -6.86 -8.93
CA ASP A 210 12.40 -6.53 -9.35
C ASP A 210 11.61 -7.79 -9.79
N SER A 211 12.32 -8.79 -10.32
CA SER A 211 11.74 -10.08 -10.77
C SER A 211 11.59 -11.15 -9.67
N ARG A 212 12.10 -10.90 -8.46
CA ARG A 212 12.19 -11.92 -7.39
C ARG A 212 11.28 -11.66 -6.20
N CYS A 213 10.73 -10.44 -6.08
CA CYS A 213 9.82 -10.13 -4.99
C CYS A 213 8.41 -10.62 -5.34
N CYS A 214 7.90 -11.60 -4.60
CA CYS A 214 6.58 -12.23 -4.75
C CYS A 214 5.39 -11.29 -4.48
N THR A 215 5.50 -9.98 -4.74
CA THR A 215 4.47 -9.00 -4.37
C THR A 215 4.20 -7.93 -5.42
N TRP A 216 4.91 -7.93 -6.55
CA TRP A 216 4.73 -6.90 -7.60
C TRP A 216 4.00 -7.38 -8.86
N GLU A 217 3.66 -8.67 -8.94
CA GLU A 217 2.85 -9.23 -10.04
C GLU A 217 1.39 -8.74 -9.91
N ASN A 218 1.17 -7.52 -10.41
CA ASN A 218 -0.16 -7.04 -10.75
C ASN A 218 -0.49 -7.58 -12.15
N ASP A 219 -1.35 -8.58 -12.24
CA ASP A 219 -2.18 -8.74 -13.43
C ASP A 219 -3.13 -7.53 -13.48
N TRP A 220 -2.94 -6.68 -14.51
CA TRP A 220 -3.70 -5.46 -14.77
C TRP A 220 -5.05 -5.77 -15.42
#